data_AF-A0A8H7EWB2-F1
#
_entry.id   AF-A0A8H7EWB2-F1
#
_cell.length_a   1.000
_cell.length_b   1.000
_cell.length_c   1.000
_cell.angle_alpha   90.00
_cell.angle_beta   90.00
_cell.angle_gamma   90.00
#
_symmetry.space_group_name_H-M   'P 1'
#
loop_
_entity.id
_entity.type
_entity.pdbx_description
1 polymer ?
#
loop_
_entity_poly.entity_id
_entity_poly.type
_entity_poly.pdbx_seq_one_letter_code
_entity_poly.pdbx_strand_id
1 'polypeptide(L)'
;MDQPSQQQLADALVFHTSHNFQPSASIPRLSQHVQTFIENVLSDEVASFLMKPAIRPPTVKGDLPMVDYFISSSHNTYLLSKQVLGRCSSQSYINVLSRGARCVEIDVWPSKNGPIVTHGYTFSQSIPFSDACIAIGSSIQPDSWPVLVSLECHVYGEQNQAELVRIMRDAWGSKFVDRELEGIPKRLPPEMVFGKILVMVEHYPLLMVNVDEESSSSSSDSESDLEDEQISDKQSIKRSRIPPQLRISPELAEVGYYFRSMKPSKNWFSRLIPDPPNILLNISESSLLSLLTSSNPILDALIVHAQAHMRRIYPKGLRFTSSNLHPHVFWGSGSHVVALNWQTYDLGMQINEAMFVGTPGWVTKPEWMRTPRGDDDASERRMKIKGKIVGICNCPPPSDRKRTADSKAYDAYVKAQLLLPARSSLSQSSSNLPAVQTFNEVKYESEAQRVQPLTGDLNFAYPTTSTGPIDDAWNNLPWKKKEPKEALINAEFEWEIWQKWEELTFLRITVCEKEFEKDDTLAIFCARIADIRRAVQEAAEIPASGWRAVRLLDPTGKDCGSVALMQFSFVKL
;
A
#
# COMPACT_ATOMS: atom_id res chain seq x y z
N MET A 1 -28.23 -19.26 -1.74
CA MET A 1 -27.39 -18.53 -0.77
C MET A 1 -27.82 -17.07 -0.85
N ASP A 2 -28.29 -16.51 0.25
CA ASP A 2 -28.71 -15.10 0.27
C ASP A 2 -27.52 -14.18 0.00
N GLN A 3 -27.76 -13.09 -0.73
CA GLN A 3 -26.73 -12.09 -0.96
C GLN A 3 -26.39 -11.40 0.36
N PRO A 4 -25.10 -11.27 0.72
CA PRO A 4 -24.72 -10.51 1.91
C PRO A 4 -25.24 -9.08 1.79
N SER A 5 -25.74 -8.54 2.89
CA SER A 5 -26.24 -7.17 2.93
C SER A 5 -25.11 -6.18 2.64
N GLN A 6 -25.46 -4.96 2.23
CA GLN A 6 -24.49 -3.88 2.01
C GLN A 6 -23.63 -3.64 3.26
N GLN A 7 -24.22 -3.72 4.44
CA GLN A 7 -23.50 -3.59 5.71
C GLN A 7 -22.49 -4.72 5.92
N GLN A 8 -22.86 -5.97 5.62
CA GLN A 8 -21.96 -7.11 5.76
C GLN A 8 -20.74 -7.01 4.82
N LEU A 9 -20.93 -6.49 3.61
CA LEU A 9 -19.83 -6.25 2.66
C LEU A 9 -18.94 -5.08 3.09
N ALA A 10 -19.53 -4.00 3.61
CA ALA A 10 -18.78 -2.89 4.16
C ALA A 10 -17.93 -3.34 5.37
N ASP A 11 -18.54 -4.08 6.29
CA ASP A 11 -17.85 -4.61 7.48
C ASP A 11 -16.73 -5.57 7.10
N ALA A 12 -16.89 -6.41 6.07
CA ALA A 12 -15.82 -7.31 5.62
C ALA A 12 -14.59 -6.59 5.04
N LEU A 13 -14.78 -5.39 4.47
CA LEU A 13 -13.75 -4.67 3.70
C LEU A 13 -13.07 -3.53 4.47
N VAL A 14 -13.48 -3.22 5.69
CA VAL A 14 -12.86 -2.19 6.54
C VAL A 14 -11.61 -2.73 7.24
N PHE A 15 -10.56 -1.93 7.42
CA PHE A 15 -9.40 -2.26 8.26
C PHE A 15 -9.31 -1.28 9.45
N HIS A 16 -8.81 -1.75 10.59
CA HIS A 16 -8.78 -0.99 11.85
C HIS A 16 -7.40 -0.37 12.14
N THR A 17 -6.70 0.03 11.09
CA THR A 17 -5.32 0.58 11.12
C THR A 17 -5.24 1.93 11.85
N SER A 18 -6.35 2.65 11.95
CA SER A 18 -6.45 3.95 12.62
C SER A 18 -6.23 3.90 14.13
N HIS A 19 -6.37 2.76 14.81
CA HIS A 19 -6.23 2.66 16.28
C HIS A 19 -4.85 3.10 16.80
N ASN A 20 -3.80 3.03 15.98
CA ASN A 20 -2.45 3.46 16.37
C ASN A 20 -2.23 4.97 16.17
N PHE A 21 -3.05 5.63 15.33
CA PHE A 21 -3.03 7.07 15.08
C PHE A 21 -4.05 7.81 15.97
N GLN A 22 -5.25 7.25 16.08
CA GLN A 22 -6.35 7.72 16.92
C GLN A 22 -6.76 6.58 17.86
N PRO A 23 -6.06 6.43 19.00
CA PRO A 23 -6.46 5.47 20.02
C PRO A 23 -7.91 5.71 20.45
N SER A 24 -8.71 4.64 20.45
CA SER A 24 -10.13 4.68 20.80
C SER A 24 -10.34 4.55 22.31
N ALA A 25 -11.49 5.03 22.79
CA ALA A 25 -11.93 4.84 24.17
C ALA A 25 -12.21 3.37 24.55
N SER A 26 -12.23 2.45 23.58
CA SER A 26 -12.26 1.01 23.86
C SER A 26 -10.91 0.55 24.40
N ILE A 27 -10.76 0.71 25.71
CA ILE A 27 -9.56 0.34 26.46
C ILE A 27 -9.37 -1.17 26.37
N PRO A 28 -8.31 -1.65 25.69
CA PRO A 28 -8.00 -3.08 25.67
C PRO A 28 -7.65 -3.54 27.08
N ARG A 29 -8.08 -4.75 27.46
CA ARG A 29 -7.73 -5.31 28.77
C ARG A 29 -6.22 -5.58 28.82
N LEU A 30 -5.51 -4.87 29.68
CA LEU A 30 -4.10 -5.15 29.94
C LEU A 30 -3.97 -6.14 31.10
N SER A 31 -2.86 -6.85 31.13
CA SER A 31 -2.53 -7.67 32.30
C SER A 31 -2.15 -6.85 33.52
N GLN A 32 -2.26 -7.45 34.70
CA GLN A 32 -1.77 -6.80 35.92
C GLN A 32 -0.27 -6.48 35.83
N HIS A 33 0.54 -7.33 35.18
CA HIS A 33 1.96 -7.10 34.98
C HIS A 33 2.23 -5.85 34.13
N VAL A 34 1.52 -5.70 33.00
CA VAL A 34 1.66 -4.54 32.12
C VAL A 34 1.13 -3.27 32.78
N GLN A 35 0.00 -3.34 33.48
CA GLN A 35 -0.55 -2.22 34.25
C GLN A 35 0.46 -1.74 35.31
N THR A 36 1.00 -2.67 36.10
CA THR A 36 2.00 -2.37 37.14
C THR A 36 3.28 -1.77 36.53
N PHE A 37 3.72 -2.24 35.36
CA PHE A 37 4.87 -1.65 34.67
C PHE A 37 4.59 -0.20 34.25
N ILE A 38 3.42 0.08 33.68
CA ILE A 38 3.04 1.44 33.27
C ILE A 38 2.98 2.36 34.50
N GLU A 39 2.32 1.93 35.57
CA GLU A 39 2.12 2.75 36.77
C GLU A 39 3.43 2.96 37.55
N ASN A 40 4.20 1.90 37.79
CA ASN A 40 5.33 1.97 38.72
C ASN A 40 6.67 2.22 38.03
N VAL A 41 6.86 1.74 36.79
CA VAL A 41 8.11 1.92 36.03
C VAL A 41 8.03 3.15 35.14
N LEU A 42 6.93 3.31 34.41
CA LEU A 42 6.76 4.48 33.54
C LEU A 42 6.21 5.70 34.27
N SER A 43 5.72 5.53 35.52
CA SER A 43 5.09 6.59 36.32
C SER A 43 3.96 7.27 35.56
N ASP A 44 3.14 6.48 34.85
CA ASP A 44 2.07 6.96 33.98
C ASP A 44 0.74 6.29 34.33
N GLU A 45 -0.37 6.97 34.06
CA GLU A 45 -1.70 6.40 34.25
C GLU A 45 -2.04 5.48 33.07
N VAL A 46 -2.49 4.25 33.33
CA VAL A 46 -2.80 3.26 32.27
C VAL A 46 -3.74 3.84 31.20
N ALA A 47 -4.82 4.51 31.61
CA ALA A 47 -5.79 5.08 30.68
C ALA A 47 -5.15 6.16 29.80
N SER A 48 -4.41 7.10 30.40
CA SER A 48 -3.68 8.16 29.69
C SER A 48 -2.63 7.58 28.73
N PHE A 49 -1.85 6.61 29.19
CA PHE A 49 -0.82 5.94 28.40
C PHE A 49 -1.40 5.26 27.15
N LEU A 50 -2.52 4.56 27.29
CA LEU A 50 -3.21 3.90 26.17
C LEU A 50 -3.78 4.88 25.14
N MET A 51 -4.02 6.13 25.54
CA MET A 51 -4.47 7.20 24.64
C MET A 51 -3.32 7.86 23.86
N LYS A 52 -2.06 7.53 24.17
CA LYS A 52 -0.90 8.06 23.43
C LYS A 52 -0.82 7.40 22.06
N PRO A 53 -0.82 8.17 20.95
CA PRO A 53 -0.73 7.59 19.62
C PRO A 53 0.63 6.90 19.43
N ALA A 54 0.60 5.69 18.88
CA ALA A 54 1.80 4.95 18.51
C ALA A 54 2.43 5.47 17.20
N ILE A 55 1.61 6.11 16.34
CA ILE A 55 2.06 6.73 15.09
C ILE A 55 1.46 8.12 14.93
N ARG A 56 2.19 9.01 14.27
CA ARG A 56 1.69 10.33 13.89
C ARG A 56 1.93 10.60 12.40
N PRO A 57 0.91 10.40 11.56
CA PRO A 57 0.95 10.72 10.13
C PRO A 57 1.28 12.20 9.89
N PRO A 58 1.86 12.54 8.72
CA PRO A 58 2.22 13.90 8.39
C PRO A 58 0.96 14.71 8.08
N THR A 59 1.00 16.01 8.38
CA THR A 59 0.01 16.94 7.81
C THR A 59 0.36 17.17 6.35
N VAL A 60 -0.60 16.94 5.46
CA VAL A 60 -0.39 17.04 4.01
C VAL A 60 -1.07 18.32 3.51
N LYS A 61 -0.31 19.17 2.83
CA LYS A 61 -0.81 20.36 2.12
C LYS A 61 -0.98 20.03 0.64
N GLY A 62 -1.93 20.68 -0.03
CA GLY A 62 -2.26 20.44 -1.44
C GLY A 62 -1.63 21.45 -2.41
N ASP A 63 -0.64 22.21 -1.94
CA ASP A 63 -0.03 23.38 -2.58
C ASP A 63 1.11 23.02 -3.55
N LEU A 64 1.69 21.83 -3.43
CA LEU A 64 2.69 21.34 -4.38
C LEU A 64 2.05 20.75 -5.65
N PRO A 65 2.78 20.66 -6.77
CA PRO A 65 2.37 19.90 -7.97
C PRO A 65 1.97 18.44 -7.68
N MET A 66 1.02 17.88 -8.43
CA MET A 66 0.62 16.46 -8.30
C MET A 66 1.78 15.45 -8.44
N VAL A 67 2.84 15.79 -9.20
CA VAL A 67 4.06 14.98 -9.32
C VAL A 67 4.85 14.86 -7.99
N ASP A 68 4.55 15.69 -7.00
CA ASP A 68 5.24 15.70 -5.71
C ASP A 68 4.55 14.85 -4.64
N TYR A 69 3.56 14.04 -5.02
CA TYR A 69 2.82 13.17 -4.10
C TYR A 69 2.82 11.70 -4.51
N PHE A 70 2.72 10.84 -3.51
CA PHE A 70 2.22 9.48 -3.63
C PHE A 70 0.70 9.46 -3.42
N ILE A 71 0.02 8.57 -4.13
CA ILE A 71 -1.45 8.52 -4.18
C ILE A 71 -1.92 7.12 -3.81
N SER A 72 -2.84 7.04 -2.85
CA SER A 72 -3.46 5.78 -2.43
C SER A 72 -4.35 5.24 -3.55
N SER A 73 -4.01 4.07 -4.10
CA SER A 73 -4.48 3.65 -5.42
C SER A 73 -5.03 2.23 -5.43
N SER A 74 -6.20 2.06 -6.04
CA SER A 74 -6.90 0.78 -6.20
C SER A 74 -6.80 0.28 -7.65
N HIS A 75 -6.53 -1.02 -7.78
CA HIS A 75 -6.52 -1.78 -9.03
C HIS A 75 -7.78 -2.63 -9.11
N ASN A 76 -8.37 -2.73 -10.30
CA ASN A 76 -9.63 -3.44 -10.57
C ASN A 76 -10.69 -3.19 -9.48
N THR A 77 -10.91 -1.91 -9.16
CA THR A 77 -11.69 -1.46 -8.00
C THR A 77 -13.07 -2.09 -7.93
N TYR A 78 -13.68 -2.41 -9.07
CA TYR A 78 -14.99 -3.02 -9.16
C TYR A 78 -15.07 -4.45 -8.58
N LEU A 79 -13.97 -5.17 -8.39
CA LEU A 79 -13.97 -6.55 -7.90
C LEU A 79 -14.18 -6.65 -6.38
N LEU A 80 -15.15 -7.45 -5.95
CA LEU A 80 -15.36 -7.76 -4.52
C LEU A 80 -14.44 -8.89 -3.99
N SER A 81 -13.91 -9.72 -4.88
CA SER A 81 -13.12 -10.91 -4.51
C SER A 81 -12.17 -11.31 -5.65
N LYS A 82 -11.69 -12.58 -5.65
CA LYS A 82 -10.65 -13.10 -6.57
C LYS A 82 -10.91 -12.73 -8.04
N GLN A 83 -9.85 -12.39 -8.77
CA GLN A 83 -9.87 -11.92 -10.17
C GLN A 83 -10.57 -12.82 -11.20
N VAL A 84 -10.68 -14.15 -10.98
CA VAL A 84 -11.20 -15.10 -11.99
C VAL A 84 -12.69 -15.44 -11.79
N LEU A 85 -13.19 -15.39 -10.54
CA LEU A 85 -14.57 -15.74 -10.17
C LEU A 85 -15.29 -14.59 -9.44
N GLY A 86 -14.72 -13.39 -9.51
CA GLY A 86 -15.16 -12.23 -8.75
C GLY A 86 -16.46 -11.63 -9.28
N ARG A 87 -17.33 -11.21 -8.37
CA ARG A 87 -18.50 -10.39 -8.68
C ARG A 87 -18.08 -8.92 -8.71
N CYS A 88 -18.49 -8.18 -9.74
CA CYS A 88 -18.31 -6.73 -9.77
C CYS A 88 -19.37 -6.05 -8.89
N SER A 89 -19.01 -4.94 -8.25
CA SER A 89 -19.94 -4.15 -7.43
C SER A 89 -19.57 -2.68 -7.43
N SER A 90 -20.57 -1.81 -7.58
CA SER A 90 -20.41 -0.36 -7.43
C SER A 90 -20.04 0.01 -5.99
N GLN A 91 -20.44 -0.81 -5.01
CA GLN A 91 -20.10 -0.62 -3.59
C GLN A 91 -18.59 -0.67 -3.34
N SER A 92 -17.84 -1.41 -4.15
CA SER A 92 -16.38 -1.48 -4.01
C SER A 92 -15.73 -0.10 -4.17
N TYR A 93 -16.25 0.75 -5.06
CA TYR A 93 -15.79 2.14 -5.22
C TYR A 93 -16.04 2.97 -3.96
N ILE A 94 -17.26 2.89 -3.41
CA ILE A 94 -17.62 3.60 -2.16
C ILE A 94 -16.69 3.16 -1.03
N ASN A 95 -16.47 1.85 -0.89
CA ASN A 95 -15.66 1.28 0.17
C ASN A 95 -14.20 1.76 0.08
N VAL A 96 -13.55 1.66 -1.09
CA VAL A 96 -12.14 2.10 -1.21
C VAL A 96 -11.99 3.62 -1.03
N LEU A 97 -12.93 4.43 -1.55
CA LEU A 97 -12.89 5.89 -1.41
C LEU A 97 -13.10 6.33 0.04
N SER A 98 -14.01 5.66 0.76
CA SER A 98 -14.25 5.90 2.20
C SER A 98 -13.03 5.56 3.07
N ARG A 99 -12.18 4.63 2.60
CA ARG A 99 -10.94 4.22 3.24
C ARG A 99 -9.71 5.02 2.75
N GLY A 100 -9.94 6.14 2.06
CA GLY A 100 -8.87 7.06 1.66
C GLY A 100 -8.17 6.70 0.35
N ALA A 101 -8.70 5.79 -0.48
CA ALA A 101 -8.22 5.68 -1.86
C ALA A 101 -8.54 6.97 -2.64
N ARG A 102 -7.62 7.39 -3.51
CA ARG A 102 -7.74 8.58 -4.36
C ARG A 102 -7.43 8.31 -5.82
N CYS A 103 -7.07 7.09 -6.18
CA CYS A 103 -7.10 6.58 -7.53
C CYS A 103 -7.93 5.29 -7.58
N VAL A 104 -8.92 5.22 -8.46
CA VAL A 104 -9.77 4.04 -8.69
C VAL A 104 -9.75 3.66 -10.16
N GLU A 105 -10.14 2.43 -10.48
CA GLU A 105 -10.09 1.90 -11.84
C GLU A 105 -11.47 1.49 -12.34
N ILE A 106 -11.77 1.83 -13.59
CA ILE A 106 -12.96 1.38 -14.31
C ILE A 106 -12.51 0.69 -15.60
N ASP A 107 -12.86 -0.58 -15.74
CA ASP A 107 -12.67 -1.36 -16.97
C ASP A 107 -14.00 -1.43 -17.73
N VAL A 108 -14.18 -0.58 -18.75
CA VAL A 108 -15.46 -0.37 -19.44
C VAL A 108 -15.56 -1.13 -20.75
N TRP A 109 -16.66 -1.86 -20.92
CA TRP A 109 -16.92 -2.76 -22.04
C TRP A 109 -18.28 -2.48 -22.68
N PRO A 110 -18.43 -2.71 -24.01
CA PRO A 110 -19.71 -2.57 -24.67
C PRO A 110 -20.65 -3.75 -24.33
N SER A 111 -21.94 -3.48 -24.17
CA SER A 111 -22.99 -4.49 -24.07
C SER A 111 -24.24 -4.05 -24.84
N LYS A 112 -25.16 -4.98 -25.09
CA LYS A 112 -26.42 -4.72 -25.81
C LYS A 112 -27.30 -3.67 -25.11
N ASN A 113 -27.17 -3.56 -23.79
CA ASN A 113 -27.99 -2.68 -22.95
C ASN A 113 -27.22 -1.42 -22.48
N GLY A 114 -26.15 -1.05 -23.19
CA GLY A 114 -25.26 0.06 -22.81
C GLY A 114 -23.92 -0.41 -22.23
N PRO A 115 -23.03 0.52 -21.87
CA PRO A 115 -21.71 0.20 -21.35
C PRO A 115 -21.75 -0.43 -19.95
N ILE A 116 -20.90 -1.43 -19.73
CA ILE A 116 -20.78 -2.18 -18.48
C ILE A 116 -19.35 -2.15 -17.95
N VAL A 117 -19.17 -2.41 -16.66
CA VAL A 117 -17.88 -2.62 -16.01
C VAL A 117 -17.73 -4.09 -15.65
N THR A 118 -16.64 -4.70 -16.09
CA THR A 118 -16.34 -6.12 -15.86
C THR A 118 -14.85 -6.37 -16.00
N HIS A 119 -14.35 -7.48 -15.45
CA HIS A 119 -13.02 -7.96 -15.78
C HIS A 119 -13.10 -8.75 -17.10
N GLY A 120 -12.52 -8.21 -18.18
CA GLY A 120 -12.58 -8.84 -19.51
C GLY A 120 -12.22 -10.32 -19.53
N TYR A 121 -12.91 -11.11 -20.36
CA TYR A 121 -12.65 -12.54 -20.59
C TYR A 121 -12.71 -13.45 -19.35
N THR A 122 -13.34 -12.99 -18.27
CA THR A 122 -13.59 -13.80 -17.07
C THR A 122 -15.07 -14.03 -16.85
N PHE A 123 -15.42 -15.02 -16.01
CA PHE A 123 -16.81 -15.32 -15.62
C PHE A 123 -17.40 -14.33 -14.60
N SER A 124 -16.89 -13.10 -14.55
CA SER A 124 -17.31 -12.09 -13.58
C SER A 124 -18.69 -11.53 -13.92
N GLN A 125 -19.52 -11.32 -12.89
CA GLN A 125 -20.80 -10.62 -13.05
C GLN A 125 -20.52 -9.13 -13.18
N SER A 126 -20.96 -8.52 -14.28
CA SER A 126 -20.75 -7.11 -14.58
C SER A 126 -21.73 -6.19 -13.84
N ILE A 127 -21.40 -4.89 -13.81
CA ILE A 127 -22.30 -3.81 -13.36
C ILE A 127 -22.47 -2.77 -14.48
N PRO A 128 -23.55 -1.98 -14.51
CA PRO A 128 -23.65 -0.83 -15.42
C PRO A 128 -22.52 0.19 -15.18
N PHE A 129 -22.00 0.79 -16.26
CA PHE A 129 -21.01 1.87 -16.16
C PHE A 129 -21.55 3.08 -15.39
N SER A 130 -22.83 3.40 -15.57
CA SER A 130 -23.54 4.45 -14.81
C SER A 130 -23.44 4.24 -13.30
N ASP A 131 -23.58 2.99 -12.83
CA ASP A 131 -23.60 2.69 -11.40
C ASP A 131 -22.22 2.89 -10.77
N ALA A 132 -21.15 2.56 -11.51
CA ALA A 132 -19.78 2.87 -11.09
C ALA A 132 -19.55 4.39 -11.01
N CYS A 133 -19.97 5.15 -12.03
CA CYS A 133 -19.86 6.60 -12.04
C CYS A 133 -20.65 7.26 -10.89
N ILE A 134 -21.90 6.83 -10.66
CA ILE A 134 -22.76 7.33 -9.56
C ILE A 134 -22.12 7.05 -8.20
N ALA A 135 -21.59 5.84 -7.99
CA ALA A 135 -20.92 5.45 -6.75
C ALA A 135 -19.69 6.32 -6.46
N ILE A 136 -18.85 6.57 -7.47
CA ILE A 136 -17.70 7.48 -7.36
C ILE A 136 -18.19 8.90 -7.06
N GLY A 137 -19.09 9.45 -7.88
CA GLY A 137 -19.59 10.82 -7.74
C GLY A 137 -20.22 11.10 -6.38
N SER A 138 -20.97 10.15 -5.84
CA SER A 138 -21.63 10.26 -4.53
C SER A 138 -20.65 10.23 -3.35
N SER A 139 -19.46 9.68 -3.55
CA SER A 139 -18.41 9.58 -2.53
C SER A 139 -17.58 10.86 -2.39
N ILE A 140 -17.71 11.83 -3.32
CA ILE A 140 -16.88 13.05 -3.36
C ILE A 140 -17.67 14.24 -2.85
N GLN A 141 -17.11 14.92 -1.85
CA GLN A 141 -17.60 16.19 -1.28
C GLN A 141 -16.78 17.38 -1.78
N PRO A 142 -17.27 18.63 -1.69
CA PRO A 142 -16.55 19.81 -2.19
C PRO A 142 -15.14 20.03 -1.61
N ASP A 143 -14.91 19.59 -0.37
CA ASP A 143 -13.63 19.66 0.36
C ASP A 143 -12.78 18.38 0.22
N SER A 144 -13.28 17.37 -0.49
CA SER A 144 -12.55 16.13 -0.72
C SER A 144 -11.31 16.37 -1.58
N TRP A 145 -10.22 15.70 -1.25
CA TRP A 145 -9.05 15.66 -2.14
C TRP A 145 -9.42 15.06 -3.50
N PRO A 146 -8.76 15.47 -4.59
CA PRO A 146 -9.12 15.03 -5.94
C PRO A 146 -9.03 13.52 -6.06
N VAL A 147 -9.96 12.96 -6.84
CA VAL A 147 -9.98 11.55 -7.19
C VAL A 147 -9.63 11.37 -8.65
N LEU A 148 -8.72 10.43 -8.90
CA LEU A 148 -8.29 10.01 -10.22
C LEU A 148 -9.02 8.73 -10.62
N VAL A 149 -9.57 8.70 -11.82
CA VAL A 149 -10.22 7.52 -12.40
C VAL A 149 -9.36 7.00 -13.53
N SER A 150 -8.70 5.87 -13.32
CA SER A 150 -8.01 5.12 -14.38
C SER A 150 -9.05 4.44 -15.25
N LEU A 151 -9.27 4.94 -16.47
CA LEU A 151 -10.25 4.39 -17.41
C LEU A 151 -9.56 3.44 -18.39
N GLU A 152 -9.84 2.15 -18.27
CA GLU A 152 -9.51 1.15 -19.28
C GLU A 152 -10.71 1.01 -20.23
N CYS A 153 -10.56 1.49 -21.47
CA CYS A 153 -11.67 1.64 -22.40
C CYS A 153 -11.63 0.59 -23.52
N HIS A 154 -12.59 -0.34 -23.50
CA HIS A 154 -12.82 -1.31 -24.58
C HIS A 154 -14.04 -0.96 -25.45
N VAL A 155 -14.62 0.22 -25.24
CA VAL A 155 -15.73 0.77 -26.05
C VAL A 155 -15.13 1.62 -27.17
N TYR A 156 -15.38 1.24 -28.42
CA TYR A 156 -14.83 1.93 -29.59
C TYR A 156 -15.90 2.69 -30.38
N GLY A 157 -15.47 3.72 -31.11
CA GLY A 157 -16.33 4.55 -31.95
C GLY A 157 -16.77 5.83 -31.25
N GLU A 158 -16.81 6.92 -32.02
CA GLU A 158 -17.06 8.28 -31.52
C GLU A 158 -18.40 8.40 -30.79
N GLN A 159 -19.49 7.87 -31.36
CA GLN A 159 -20.81 7.93 -30.73
C GLN A 159 -20.87 7.15 -29.40
N ASN A 160 -20.23 5.97 -29.35
CA ASN A 160 -20.25 5.14 -28.15
C ASN A 160 -19.39 5.73 -27.03
N GLN A 161 -18.27 6.38 -27.38
CA GLN A 161 -17.44 7.07 -26.40
C GLN A 161 -18.06 8.40 -25.94
N ALA A 162 -18.77 9.11 -26.82
CA ALA A 162 -19.58 10.27 -26.43
C ALA A 162 -20.65 9.87 -25.40
N GLU A 163 -21.24 8.67 -25.52
CA GLU A 163 -22.14 8.13 -24.51
C GLU A 163 -21.45 7.92 -23.15
N LEU A 164 -20.20 7.43 -23.13
CA LEU A 164 -19.42 7.32 -21.88
C LEU A 164 -19.22 8.70 -21.24
N VAL A 165 -18.81 9.69 -22.03
CA VAL A 165 -18.59 11.06 -21.54
C VAL A 165 -19.88 11.67 -21.02
N ARG A 166 -21.02 11.44 -21.69
CA ARG A 166 -22.34 11.85 -21.21
C ARG A 166 -22.67 11.21 -19.86
N ILE A 167 -22.50 9.88 -19.71
CA ILE A 167 -22.77 9.18 -18.44
C ILE A 167 -21.89 9.74 -17.31
N MET A 168 -20.60 9.97 -17.57
CA MET A 168 -19.70 10.61 -16.59
C MET A 168 -20.18 12.01 -16.20
N ARG A 169 -20.58 12.82 -17.19
CA ARG A 169 -21.09 14.18 -16.98
C ARG A 169 -22.39 14.20 -16.18
N ASP A 170 -23.31 13.29 -16.47
CA ASP A 170 -24.59 13.17 -15.75
C ASP A 170 -24.36 12.73 -14.30
N ALA A 171 -23.43 11.80 -14.06
CA ALA A 171 -23.16 11.27 -12.73
C ALA A 171 -22.33 12.22 -11.85
N TRP A 172 -21.40 12.98 -12.43
CA TRP A 172 -20.43 13.79 -11.69
C TRP A 172 -20.74 15.28 -11.70
N GLY A 173 -21.49 15.76 -12.69
CA GLY A 173 -21.89 17.16 -12.82
C GLY A 173 -20.69 18.11 -12.69
N SER A 174 -20.78 19.07 -11.77
CA SER A 174 -19.73 20.06 -11.52
C SER A 174 -18.44 19.50 -10.91
N LYS A 175 -18.43 18.23 -10.47
CA LYS A 175 -17.23 17.56 -9.97
C LYS A 175 -16.32 17.09 -11.11
N PHE A 176 -16.86 16.92 -12.32
CA PHE A 176 -16.10 16.40 -13.46
C PHE A 176 -15.16 17.46 -14.04
N VAL A 177 -13.90 17.09 -14.24
CA VAL A 177 -12.95 17.85 -15.07
C VAL A 177 -12.87 17.15 -16.43
N ASP A 178 -13.60 17.67 -17.41
CA ASP A 178 -13.72 17.08 -18.75
C ASP A 178 -12.86 17.79 -19.82
N ARG A 179 -12.08 18.80 -19.42
CA ARG A 179 -11.22 19.63 -20.27
C ARG A 179 -10.16 20.36 -19.45
N GLU A 180 -9.28 21.09 -20.14
CA GLU A 180 -8.37 22.05 -19.49
C GLU A 180 -9.15 23.13 -18.74
N LEU A 181 -8.73 23.41 -17.50
CA LEU A 181 -9.27 24.47 -16.69
C LEU A 181 -8.46 25.76 -16.87
N GLU A 182 -9.15 26.88 -17.00
CA GLU A 182 -8.53 28.21 -17.10
C GLU A 182 -7.83 28.61 -15.79
N GLY A 183 -6.70 29.31 -15.90
CA GLY A 183 -5.97 29.83 -14.74
C GLY A 183 -5.19 28.78 -13.93
N ILE A 184 -5.14 27.53 -14.39
CA ILE A 184 -4.35 26.47 -13.77
C ILE A 184 -2.89 26.54 -14.23
N PRO A 185 -1.90 26.44 -13.33
CA PRO A 185 -0.48 26.38 -13.71
C PRO A 185 -0.19 25.10 -14.51
N LYS A 186 0.88 25.11 -15.32
CA LYS A 186 1.31 23.94 -16.12
C LYS A 186 1.43 22.65 -15.30
N ARG A 187 1.79 22.75 -14.03
CA ARG A 187 1.84 21.63 -13.08
C ARG A 187 0.72 21.82 -12.06
N LEU A 188 -0.36 21.05 -12.21
CA LEU A 188 -1.56 21.15 -11.38
C LEU A 188 -1.29 20.77 -9.92
N PRO A 189 -1.53 21.66 -8.94
CA PRO A 189 -1.58 21.31 -7.52
C PRO A 189 -2.94 20.69 -7.15
N PRO A 190 -3.00 19.71 -6.22
CA PRO A 190 -4.25 19.13 -5.78
C PRO A 190 -5.28 20.13 -5.23
N GLU A 191 -4.84 21.17 -4.51
CA GLU A 191 -5.75 22.15 -3.87
C GLU A 191 -6.64 22.91 -4.86
N MET A 192 -6.15 23.11 -6.09
CA MET A 192 -6.89 23.80 -7.16
C MET A 192 -8.06 22.97 -7.70
N VAL A 193 -8.09 21.67 -7.38
CA VAL A 193 -9.11 20.71 -7.86
C VAL A 193 -9.66 19.87 -6.71
N PHE A 194 -9.73 20.44 -5.49
CA PHE A 194 -10.54 19.86 -4.42
C PHE A 194 -12.01 19.72 -4.85
N GLY A 195 -12.62 18.61 -4.45
CA GLY A 195 -13.96 18.19 -4.84
C GLY A 195 -14.10 17.74 -6.30
N LYS A 196 -12.98 17.54 -7.01
CA LYS A 196 -13.00 17.16 -8.44
C LYS A 196 -12.63 15.71 -8.71
N ILE A 197 -13.12 15.24 -9.85
CA ILE A 197 -12.85 13.92 -10.43
C ILE A 197 -12.13 14.16 -11.76
N LEU A 198 -10.93 13.61 -11.88
CA LEU A 198 -10.10 13.66 -13.09
C LEU A 198 -9.92 12.24 -13.64
N VAL A 199 -9.82 12.10 -14.96
CA VAL A 199 -9.77 10.78 -15.61
C VAL A 199 -8.43 10.59 -16.31
N MET A 200 -7.83 9.43 -16.14
CA MET A 200 -6.69 8.98 -16.92
C MET A 200 -7.20 8.29 -18.17
N VAL A 201 -6.86 8.84 -19.34
CA VAL A 201 -7.31 8.32 -20.64
C VAL A 201 -6.09 7.94 -21.47
N GLU A 202 -6.17 6.80 -22.16
CA GLU A 202 -5.13 6.39 -23.10
C GLU A 202 -4.84 7.46 -24.15
N HIS A 203 -3.56 7.67 -24.43
CA HIS A 203 -3.10 8.64 -25.40
C HIS A 203 -2.09 8.02 -26.36
N TYR A 204 -2.28 8.29 -27.66
CA TYR A 204 -1.46 7.78 -28.74
C TYR A 204 -0.91 8.98 -29.54
N PRO A 205 0.38 9.36 -29.35
CA PRO A 205 0.97 10.45 -30.10
C PRO A 205 1.08 10.12 -31.60
N LEU A 206 0.70 11.06 -32.46
CA LEU A 206 0.72 10.88 -33.91
C LEU A 206 2.14 10.68 -34.50
N LEU A 207 3.19 11.10 -33.78
CA LEU A 207 4.57 11.16 -34.28
C LEU A 207 5.45 9.94 -33.92
N MET A 208 4.98 9.00 -33.10
CA MET A 208 5.79 7.83 -32.67
C MET A 208 5.73 6.63 -33.64
N VAL A 209 5.08 6.76 -34.80
CA VAL A 209 4.83 5.63 -35.72
C VAL A 209 5.97 5.37 -36.71
N ASN A 210 6.87 6.34 -36.96
CA ASN A 210 7.85 6.22 -38.05
C ASN A 210 9.18 5.53 -37.68
N VAL A 211 9.32 4.88 -36.52
CA VAL A 211 10.60 4.24 -36.12
C VAL A 211 10.48 2.77 -35.72
N ASP A 212 9.28 2.23 -35.47
CA ASP A 212 9.13 0.87 -34.91
C ASP A 212 8.25 -0.09 -35.74
N GLU A 213 8.01 0.17 -37.03
CA GLU A 213 7.20 -0.70 -37.90
C GLU A 213 7.75 -2.13 -38.11
N GLU A 214 8.94 -2.47 -37.60
CA GLU A 214 9.47 -3.85 -37.66
C GLU A 214 9.64 -4.56 -36.31
N SER A 215 9.31 -3.98 -35.14
CA SER A 215 9.55 -4.70 -33.88
C SER A 215 8.68 -4.35 -32.65
N SER A 216 7.37 -4.26 -32.79
CA SER A 216 6.46 -4.46 -31.63
C SER A 216 4.98 -4.66 -32.01
N SER A 217 4.64 -5.83 -32.54
CA SER A 217 3.24 -6.27 -32.66
C SER A 217 2.96 -7.53 -31.84
N SER A 218 3.19 -7.47 -30.53
CA SER A 218 2.39 -8.25 -29.58
C SER A 218 2.37 -7.59 -28.20
N SER A 219 1.17 -7.30 -27.71
CA SER A 219 0.79 -7.26 -26.29
C SER A 219 -0.71 -6.97 -26.20
N SER A 220 -1.47 -7.96 -26.65
CA SER A 220 -2.74 -8.26 -26.00
C SER A 220 -2.35 -9.09 -24.79
N ASP A 221 -2.20 -8.49 -23.61
CA ASP A 221 -2.11 -9.27 -22.36
C ASP A 221 -3.52 -9.77 -22.04
N SER A 222 -3.88 -10.84 -22.71
CA SER A 222 -4.91 -11.80 -22.32
C SER A 222 -4.23 -13.15 -22.38
N GLU A 223 -3.33 -13.41 -21.43
CA GLU A 223 -2.65 -14.69 -21.27
C GLU A 223 -3.60 -15.62 -20.50
N SER A 224 -4.46 -16.31 -21.25
CA SER A 224 -5.20 -17.48 -20.78
C SER A 224 -4.59 -18.73 -21.42
N ASP A 225 -3.52 -19.24 -20.82
CA ASP A 225 -3.05 -20.60 -21.10
C ASP A 225 -3.86 -21.60 -20.28
N LEU A 226 -4.96 -22.05 -20.86
CA LEU A 226 -5.53 -23.37 -20.60
C LEU A 226 -5.89 -23.97 -21.96
N GLU A 227 -5.10 -24.97 -22.35
CA GLU A 227 -5.41 -25.86 -23.46
C GLU A 227 -6.72 -26.59 -23.15
N ASP A 228 -7.77 -26.32 -23.92
CA ASP A 228 -8.80 -27.31 -24.20
C ASP A 228 -9.48 -26.99 -25.54
N GLU A 229 -9.41 -27.98 -26.43
CA GLU A 229 -10.01 -27.96 -27.75
C GLU A 229 -11.55 -27.93 -27.69
N GLN A 230 -12.12 -27.22 -28.67
CA GLN A 230 -13.52 -27.26 -29.13
C GLN A 230 -14.59 -26.59 -28.24
N ILE A 231 -15.07 -25.41 -28.68
CA ILE A 231 -16.43 -25.17 -29.20
C ILE A 231 -16.60 -23.67 -29.63
N SER A 232 -16.72 -23.50 -30.95
CA SER A 232 -17.41 -22.47 -31.76
C SER A 232 -17.53 -20.98 -31.34
N ASP A 233 -16.80 -20.13 -32.08
CA ASP A 233 -17.29 -19.10 -33.03
C ASP A 233 -18.23 -17.94 -32.60
N LYS A 234 -17.68 -16.70 -32.59
CA LYS A 234 -18.11 -15.50 -33.38
C LYS A 234 -17.71 -14.10 -32.86
N GLN A 235 -16.85 -13.95 -31.84
CA GLN A 235 -16.46 -12.61 -31.34
C GLN A 235 -14.96 -12.31 -31.28
N SER A 236 -14.08 -13.28 -31.53
CA SER A 236 -12.61 -13.15 -31.42
C SER A 236 -11.91 -12.43 -32.57
N ILE A 237 -12.62 -11.96 -33.61
CA ILE A 237 -12.00 -11.42 -34.85
C ILE A 237 -11.84 -9.87 -34.85
N LYS A 238 -12.34 -9.11 -33.87
CA LYS A 238 -12.40 -7.63 -33.98
C LYS A 238 -11.28 -6.83 -33.31
N ARG A 239 -10.49 -7.39 -32.38
CA ARG A 239 -9.46 -6.61 -31.64
C ARG A 239 -8.23 -6.22 -32.46
N SER A 240 -7.86 -6.99 -33.48
CA SER A 240 -6.63 -6.78 -34.24
C SER A 240 -6.73 -5.77 -35.40
N ARG A 241 -7.89 -5.14 -35.63
CA ARG A 241 -8.14 -4.32 -36.83
C ARG A 241 -8.23 -2.81 -36.63
N ILE A 242 -8.35 -2.31 -35.39
CA ILE A 242 -8.46 -0.86 -35.15
C ILE A 242 -7.06 -0.29 -34.85
N PRO A 243 -6.54 0.61 -35.71
CA PRO A 243 -5.30 1.32 -35.44
C PRO A 243 -5.34 2.01 -34.07
N PRO A 244 -4.24 2.00 -33.29
CA PRO A 244 -4.19 2.63 -31.96
C PRO A 244 -4.71 4.08 -31.94
N GLN A 245 -4.37 4.84 -32.99
CA GLN A 245 -4.78 6.24 -33.18
C GLN A 245 -6.30 6.45 -33.20
N LEU A 246 -7.07 5.43 -33.57
CA LEU A 246 -8.53 5.48 -33.72
C LEU A 246 -9.26 4.84 -32.53
N ARG A 247 -8.54 4.41 -31.50
CA ARG A 247 -9.14 3.78 -30.31
C ARG A 247 -9.81 4.77 -29.38
N ILE A 248 -9.35 6.02 -29.35
CA ILE A 248 -9.85 7.07 -28.45
C ILE A 248 -10.33 8.25 -29.31
N SER A 249 -11.59 8.66 -29.12
CA SER A 249 -12.20 9.80 -29.80
C SER A 249 -11.63 11.12 -29.26
N PRO A 250 -11.69 12.21 -30.05
CA PRO A 250 -11.25 13.52 -29.57
C PRO A 250 -11.94 13.96 -28.27
N GLU A 251 -13.25 13.71 -28.14
CA GLU A 251 -14.01 14.06 -26.92
C GLU A 251 -13.51 13.28 -25.70
N LEU A 252 -13.26 11.97 -25.83
CA LEU A 252 -12.72 11.17 -24.72
C LEU A 252 -11.25 11.55 -24.42
N ALA A 253 -10.46 11.93 -25.43
CA ALA A 253 -9.09 12.37 -25.24
C ALA A 253 -8.98 13.74 -24.51
N GLU A 254 -9.98 14.61 -24.64
CA GLU A 254 -10.06 15.90 -23.94
C GLU A 254 -10.27 15.70 -22.42
N VAL A 255 -11.12 14.72 -22.05
CA VAL A 255 -11.34 14.29 -20.66
C VAL A 255 -10.03 13.90 -19.96
N GLY A 256 -9.07 13.34 -20.71
CA GLY A 256 -7.74 12.96 -20.22
C GLY A 256 -6.72 14.11 -20.15
N TYR A 257 -7.12 15.39 -20.26
CA TYR A 257 -6.19 16.52 -20.39
C TYR A 257 -5.06 16.55 -19.35
N TYR A 258 -5.38 16.28 -18.08
CA TYR A 258 -4.42 16.30 -16.97
C TYR A 258 -3.72 14.96 -16.72
N PHE A 259 -4.15 13.88 -17.39
CA PHE A 259 -3.58 12.53 -17.23
C PHE A 259 -3.63 11.74 -18.54
N ARG A 260 -2.71 12.04 -19.44
CA ARG A 260 -2.56 11.35 -20.72
C ARG A 260 -1.79 10.06 -20.50
N SER A 261 -2.51 8.95 -20.38
CA SER A 261 -1.96 7.63 -20.08
C SER A 261 -1.25 7.06 -21.30
N MET A 262 0.05 6.83 -21.19
CA MET A 262 0.88 6.28 -22.26
C MET A 262 1.60 5.02 -21.81
N LYS A 263 1.79 4.08 -22.73
CA LYS A 263 2.75 3.00 -22.53
C LYS A 263 4.18 3.55 -22.64
N PRO A 264 5.10 3.14 -21.77
CA PRO A 264 6.50 3.55 -21.86
C PRO A 264 7.15 3.00 -23.14
N SER A 265 7.96 3.83 -23.81
CA SER A 265 8.84 3.39 -24.89
C SER A 265 10.16 2.80 -24.35
N LYS A 266 10.99 2.21 -25.21
CA LYS A 266 12.33 1.74 -24.80
C LYS A 266 13.14 2.90 -24.19
N ASN A 267 13.81 2.67 -23.07
CA ASN A 267 14.63 3.64 -22.35
C ASN A 267 13.90 4.94 -21.94
N TRP A 268 12.57 4.88 -21.75
CA TRP A 268 11.73 6.02 -21.35
C TRP A 268 12.30 6.83 -20.17
N PHE A 269 12.96 6.18 -19.21
CA PHE A 269 13.52 6.81 -18.02
C PHE A 269 14.70 7.76 -18.30
N SER A 270 15.26 7.74 -19.51
CA SER A 270 16.39 8.60 -19.91
C SER A 270 15.97 9.86 -20.68
N ARG A 271 14.68 10.02 -20.98
CA ARG A 271 14.17 11.14 -21.81
C ARG A 271 12.96 11.79 -21.14
N LEU A 272 12.94 13.12 -21.17
CA LEU A 272 11.73 13.87 -20.83
C LEU A 272 10.80 13.89 -22.05
N ILE A 273 9.49 13.87 -21.80
CA ILE A 273 8.43 13.92 -22.82
C ILE A 273 7.72 15.27 -22.66
N PRO A 274 8.24 16.36 -23.26
CA PRO A 274 7.72 17.70 -23.01
C PRO A 274 6.35 17.96 -23.66
N ASP A 275 6.02 17.20 -24.72
CA ASP A 275 4.80 17.37 -25.50
C ASP A 275 4.21 15.99 -25.87
N PRO A 276 2.89 15.77 -25.72
CA PRO A 276 1.93 16.69 -25.10
C PRO A 276 2.17 16.84 -23.59
N PRO A 277 1.65 17.90 -22.94
CA PRO A 277 1.75 18.05 -21.49
C PRO A 277 0.99 16.94 -20.76
N ASN A 278 1.25 16.81 -19.45
CA ASN A 278 0.51 15.94 -18.54
C ASN A 278 0.56 14.44 -18.89
N ILE A 279 1.68 13.98 -19.45
CA ILE A 279 1.93 12.55 -19.66
C ILE A 279 2.04 11.81 -18.32
N LEU A 280 1.30 10.72 -18.23
CA LEU A 280 1.41 9.70 -17.19
C LEU A 280 1.81 8.38 -17.85
N LEU A 281 2.88 7.74 -17.37
CA LEU A 281 3.30 6.44 -17.88
C LEU A 281 2.65 5.29 -17.11
N ASN A 282 2.00 4.37 -17.81
CA ASN A 282 1.41 3.16 -17.23
C ASN A 282 2.40 1.98 -17.41
N ILE A 283 2.94 1.49 -16.30
CA ILE A 283 4.09 0.56 -16.28
C ILE A 283 3.70 -0.69 -15.50
N SER A 284 3.92 -1.87 -16.08
CA SER A 284 3.68 -3.11 -15.35
C SER A 284 4.66 -3.27 -14.18
N GLU A 285 4.22 -3.93 -13.12
CA GLU A 285 5.06 -4.34 -11.98
C GLU A 285 6.38 -4.97 -12.43
N SER A 286 6.30 -5.96 -13.34
CA SER A 286 7.47 -6.73 -13.79
C SER A 286 8.47 -5.86 -14.54
N SER A 287 7.99 -4.94 -15.38
CA SER A 287 8.83 -4.06 -16.18
C SER A 287 9.65 -3.11 -15.30
N LEU A 288 9.03 -2.45 -14.33
CA LEU A 288 9.75 -1.55 -13.44
C LEU A 288 10.64 -2.31 -12.47
N LEU A 289 10.19 -3.45 -11.95
CA LEU A 289 10.97 -4.26 -11.03
C LEU A 289 12.24 -4.80 -11.70
N SER A 290 12.17 -5.20 -12.96
CA SER A 290 13.36 -5.56 -13.76
C SER A 290 14.39 -4.42 -13.78
N LEU A 291 13.97 -3.19 -14.08
CA LEU A 291 14.85 -2.00 -14.08
C LEU A 291 15.46 -1.72 -12.70
N LEU A 292 14.67 -1.85 -11.63
CA LEU A 292 15.16 -1.66 -10.26
C LEU A 292 16.19 -2.72 -9.83
N THR A 293 16.14 -3.90 -10.44
CA THR A 293 17.11 -4.98 -10.19
C THR A 293 18.38 -4.89 -11.06
N SER A 294 18.35 -4.18 -12.20
CA SER A 294 19.53 -3.90 -13.06
C SER A 294 20.48 -2.88 -12.44
N SER A 295 21.81 -2.96 -12.65
CA SER A 295 22.87 -2.21 -11.95
C SER A 295 22.64 -0.69 -11.72
N ASN A 296 23.28 -0.13 -10.69
CA ASN A 296 23.11 1.25 -10.22
C ASN A 296 23.80 2.24 -11.18
N PRO A 297 23.04 2.87 -12.11
CA PRO A 297 22.62 4.27 -11.98
C PRO A 297 21.13 4.54 -12.33
N ILE A 298 20.33 3.48 -12.54
CA ILE A 298 18.96 3.61 -13.05
C ILE A 298 18.00 4.22 -12.00
N LEU A 299 18.20 3.96 -10.71
CA LEU A 299 17.31 4.46 -9.66
C LEU A 299 17.27 6.00 -9.63
N ASP A 300 18.43 6.65 -9.76
CA ASP A 300 18.53 8.10 -9.80
C ASP A 300 17.83 8.68 -11.03
N ALA A 301 18.02 8.06 -12.20
CA ALA A 301 17.30 8.45 -13.42
C ALA A 301 15.78 8.30 -13.26
N LEU A 302 15.32 7.22 -12.61
CA LEU A 302 13.92 7.00 -12.31
C LEU A 302 13.34 8.07 -11.37
N ILE A 303 14.09 8.52 -10.37
CA ILE A 303 13.67 9.57 -9.44
C ILE A 303 13.59 10.92 -10.15
N VAL A 304 14.62 11.29 -10.93
CA VAL A 304 14.63 12.52 -11.73
C VAL A 304 13.48 12.53 -12.73
N HIS A 305 13.23 11.42 -13.42
CA HIS A 305 12.08 11.30 -14.31
C HIS A 305 10.75 11.50 -13.56
N ALA A 306 10.65 11.04 -12.31
CA ALA A 306 9.47 11.19 -11.47
C ALA A 306 9.13 12.65 -11.12
N GLN A 307 10.12 13.54 -11.18
CA GLN A 307 9.93 14.98 -10.92
C GLN A 307 9.25 15.69 -12.09
N ALA A 308 9.20 15.04 -13.26
CA ALA A 308 8.60 15.60 -14.47
C ALA A 308 7.34 14.85 -14.92
N HIS A 309 7.29 13.53 -14.73
CA HIS A 309 6.22 12.68 -15.24
C HIS A 309 5.65 11.77 -14.18
N MET A 310 4.32 11.69 -14.14
CA MET A 310 3.61 10.74 -13.29
C MET A 310 3.75 9.32 -13.82
N ARG A 311 3.71 8.36 -12.90
CA ARG A 311 3.81 6.93 -13.22
C ARG A 311 2.77 6.15 -12.44
N ARG A 312 2.02 5.32 -13.15
CA ARG A 312 1.13 4.31 -12.60
C ARG A 312 1.77 2.94 -12.72
N ILE A 313 1.86 2.23 -11.60
CA ILE A 313 2.30 0.85 -11.49
C ILE A 313 1.10 -0.02 -11.18
N TYR A 314 0.93 -1.10 -11.93
CA TYR A 314 -0.18 -2.04 -11.73
C TYR A 314 0.34 -3.49 -11.61
N PRO A 315 -0.38 -4.36 -10.88
CA PRO A 315 0.05 -5.75 -10.66
C PRO A 315 0.13 -6.56 -11.95
N LYS A 316 1.02 -7.55 -12.01
CA LYS A 316 1.07 -8.49 -13.14
C LYS A 316 -0.23 -9.30 -13.26
N GLY A 317 -0.72 -9.53 -14.49
CA GLY A 317 -1.94 -10.30 -14.76
C GLY A 317 -1.93 -11.75 -14.27
N LEU A 318 -0.75 -12.35 -14.02
CA LEU A 318 -0.62 -13.69 -13.45
C LEU A 318 -0.96 -13.78 -11.94
N ARG A 319 -1.31 -12.67 -11.29
CA ARG A 319 -1.74 -12.64 -9.88
C ARG A 319 -3.20 -13.06 -9.75
N PHE A 320 -3.58 -14.22 -10.29
CA PHE A 320 -4.96 -14.75 -10.29
C PHE A 320 -5.59 -14.84 -8.88
N THR A 321 -4.76 -14.96 -7.84
CA THR A 321 -5.19 -14.95 -6.43
C THR A 321 -5.48 -13.55 -5.88
N SER A 322 -5.32 -12.50 -6.68
CA SER A 322 -5.43 -11.08 -6.28
C SER A 322 -4.44 -10.66 -5.20
N SER A 323 -3.26 -11.29 -5.17
CA SER A 323 -2.13 -10.87 -4.32
C SER A 323 -1.59 -9.51 -4.75
N ASN A 324 -0.96 -8.78 -3.84
CA ASN A 324 -0.39 -7.48 -4.11
C ASN A 324 1.12 -7.51 -4.33
N LEU A 325 1.58 -6.50 -5.06
CA LEU A 325 2.98 -6.09 -5.13
C LEU A 325 3.39 -5.38 -3.82
N HIS A 326 4.69 -5.19 -3.62
CA HIS A 326 5.23 -4.47 -2.47
C HIS A 326 5.40 -2.97 -2.79
N PRO A 327 4.50 -2.08 -2.33
CA PRO A 327 4.42 -0.73 -2.89
C PRO A 327 5.62 0.17 -2.55
N HIS A 328 6.20 0.01 -1.35
CA HIS A 328 7.41 0.73 -0.93
C HIS A 328 8.61 0.58 -1.87
N VAL A 329 8.72 -0.54 -2.59
CA VAL A 329 9.74 -0.76 -3.63
C VAL A 329 9.60 0.25 -4.77
N PHE A 330 8.36 0.48 -5.22
CA PHE A 330 8.06 1.35 -6.34
C PHE A 330 8.00 2.82 -5.94
N TRP A 331 7.49 3.13 -4.74
CA TRP A 331 7.61 4.48 -4.16
C TRP A 331 9.08 4.91 -4.01
N GLY A 332 9.98 3.96 -3.74
CA GLY A 332 11.42 4.20 -3.71
C GLY A 332 12.01 4.76 -5.02
N SER A 333 11.36 4.47 -6.15
CA SER A 333 11.73 5.04 -7.46
C SER A 333 11.12 6.42 -7.72
N GLY A 334 10.24 6.89 -6.85
CA GLY A 334 9.39 8.07 -7.03
C GLY A 334 8.09 7.80 -7.79
N SER A 335 7.68 6.55 -8.02
CA SER A 335 6.43 6.24 -8.72
C SER A 335 5.21 6.65 -7.87
N HIS A 336 4.15 7.17 -8.50
CA HIS A 336 3.13 7.98 -7.82
C HIS A 336 1.89 7.15 -7.45
N VAL A 337 1.34 6.47 -8.46
CA VAL A 337 0.13 5.67 -8.39
C VAL A 337 0.58 4.21 -8.39
N VAL A 338 0.61 3.58 -7.22
CA VAL A 338 0.97 2.16 -7.11
C VAL A 338 -0.30 1.41 -6.74
N ALA A 339 -0.96 0.87 -7.75
CA ALA A 339 -2.31 0.32 -7.63
C ALA A 339 -2.29 -1.09 -7.04
N LEU A 340 -3.12 -1.31 -6.02
CA LEU A 340 -3.23 -2.58 -5.29
C LEU A 340 -4.65 -3.17 -5.41
N ASN A 341 -4.79 -4.47 -5.23
CA ASN A 341 -6.07 -5.15 -5.02
C ASN A 341 -6.53 -4.89 -3.56
N TRP A 342 -7.55 -4.04 -3.39
CA TRP A 342 -8.03 -3.58 -2.06
C TRP A 342 -8.84 -4.60 -1.27
N GLN A 343 -9.30 -5.65 -1.94
CA GLN A 343 -10.02 -6.78 -1.36
C GLN A 343 -9.10 -7.80 -0.67
N THR A 344 -7.77 -7.64 -0.77
CA THR A 344 -6.78 -8.56 -0.20
C THR A 344 -5.93 -7.87 0.86
N TYR A 345 -6.09 -8.24 2.13
CA TYR A 345 -5.26 -7.72 3.24
C TYR A 345 -3.96 -8.52 3.40
N ASP A 346 -3.03 -8.35 2.46
CA ASP A 346 -1.69 -8.94 2.52
C ASP A 346 -0.63 -7.92 2.93
N LEU A 347 0.66 -8.28 2.83
CA LEU A 347 1.77 -7.39 3.14
C LEU A 347 1.72 -6.09 2.32
N GLY A 348 1.35 -6.16 1.04
CA GLY A 348 1.23 -4.97 0.19
C GLY A 348 0.20 -3.99 0.72
N MET A 349 -0.98 -4.50 1.12
CA MET A 349 -2.03 -3.69 1.72
C MET A 349 -1.66 -3.17 3.12
N GLN A 350 -0.97 -3.97 3.94
CA GLN A 350 -0.45 -3.53 5.25
C GLN A 350 0.49 -2.32 5.11
N ILE A 351 1.34 -2.30 4.08
CA ILE A 351 2.24 -1.17 3.79
C ILE A 351 1.46 0.03 3.25
N ASN A 352 0.44 -0.21 2.40
CA ASN A 352 -0.43 0.85 1.90
C ASN A 352 -1.18 1.57 3.03
N GLU A 353 -1.81 0.80 3.92
CA GLU A 353 -2.47 1.34 5.10
C GLU A 353 -1.47 2.10 5.99
N ALA A 354 -0.27 1.55 6.22
CA ALA A 354 0.78 2.21 6.99
C ALA A 354 1.30 3.53 6.37
N MET A 355 1.20 3.68 5.03
CA MET A 355 1.61 4.89 4.32
C MET A 355 0.55 6.00 4.40
N PHE A 356 -0.73 5.63 4.30
CA PHE A 356 -1.83 6.56 4.08
C PHE A 356 -2.79 6.73 5.27
N VAL A 357 -2.69 5.92 6.33
CA VAL A 357 -3.54 6.08 7.52
C VAL A 357 -3.44 7.49 8.10
N GLY A 358 -4.59 8.11 8.39
CA GLY A 358 -4.66 9.49 8.90
C GLY A 358 -4.27 10.59 7.92
N THR A 359 -4.02 10.24 6.65
CA THR A 359 -3.76 11.19 5.55
C THR A 359 -5.01 11.32 4.67
N PRO A 360 -5.10 12.32 3.78
CA PRO A 360 -6.22 12.46 2.86
C PRO A 360 -6.19 11.46 1.67
N GLY A 361 -5.33 10.44 1.70
CA GLY A 361 -5.06 9.54 0.56
C GLY A 361 -3.96 10.05 -0.37
N TRP A 362 -3.34 11.16 -0.01
CA TRP A 362 -2.19 11.79 -0.67
C TRP A 362 -1.10 11.97 0.37
N VAL A 363 0.16 11.71 -0.01
CA VAL A 363 1.34 11.93 0.86
C VAL A 363 2.44 12.58 0.03
N THR A 364 2.96 13.71 0.51
CA THR A 364 4.07 14.40 -0.14
C THR A 364 5.30 13.49 -0.19
N LYS A 365 5.98 13.46 -1.33
CA LYS A 365 7.25 12.76 -1.49
C LYS A 365 8.33 13.41 -0.61
N PRO A 366 9.33 12.64 -0.15
CA PRO A 366 10.49 13.20 0.53
C PRO A 366 11.12 14.35 -0.28
N GLU A 367 11.61 15.37 0.41
CA GLU A 367 12.13 16.59 -0.24
C GLU A 367 13.21 16.30 -1.28
N TRP A 368 14.14 15.41 -0.96
CA TRP A 368 15.23 14.98 -1.84
C TRP A 368 14.77 14.26 -3.12
N MET A 369 13.52 13.78 -3.17
CA MET A 369 12.91 13.23 -4.39
C MET A 369 12.24 14.30 -5.26
N ARG A 370 11.95 15.48 -4.71
CA ARG A 370 11.21 16.56 -5.39
C ARG A 370 12.13 17.62 -5.98
N THR A 371 13.22 17.92 -5.30
CA THR A 371 14.19 18.91 -5.75
C THR A 371 15.33 18.26 -6.54
N PRO A 372 15.91 18.96 -7.54
CA PRO A 372 17.19 18.57 -8.10
C PRO A 372 18.22 18.47 -6.98
N ARG A 373 19.05 17.42 -6.97
CA ARG A 373 20.08 17.25 -5.93
C ARG A 373 20.94 18.51 -5.82
N GLY A 374 20.86 19.18 -4.67
CA GLY A 374 21.99 19.97 -4.18
C GLY A 374 23.06 19.02 -3.64
N ASP A 375 24.30 19.50 -3.49
CA ASP A 375 25.39 18.82 -2.77
C ASP A 375 25.10 18.73 -1.25
N ASP A 376 23.88 18.30 -0.89
CA ASP A 376 23.42 18.35 0.49
C ASP A 376 23.82 17.06 1.22
N ASP A 377 24.80 17.21 2.11
CA ASP A 377 25.41 16.22 3.02
C ASP A 377 24.37 15.41 3.84
N ALA A 378 23.12 15.89 3.92
CA ALA A 378 22.00 15.20 4.57
C ALA A 378 21.62 13.85 3.94
N SER A 379 21.90 13.62 2.64
CA SER A 379 21.56 12.36 1.97
C SER A 379 22.40 11.16 2.41
N GLU A 380 23.54 11.42 3.06
CA GLU A 380 24.49 10.41 3.56
C GLU A 380 24.45 10.27 5.10
N ARG A 381 23.55 10.98 5.77
CA ARG A 381 23.36 10.79 7.22
C ARG A 381 22.73 9.45 7.51
N ARG A 382 23.17 8.82 8.59
CA ARG A 382 22.62 7.55 9.06
C ARG A 382 21.79 7.74 10.31
N MET A 383 20.85 6.85 10.52
CA MET A 383 20.00 6.81 11.69
C MET A 383 19.94 5.39 12.23
N LYS A 384 20.14 5.27 13.53
CA LYS A 384 19.93 4.05 14.30
C LYS A 384 18.50 4.03 14.83
N ILE A 385 17.80 2.93 14.56
CA ILE A 385 16.44 2.65 15.03
C ILE A 385 16.54 1.52 16.03
N LYS A 386 16.06 1.72 17.24
CA LYS A 386 15.95 0.68 18.27
C LYS A 386 14.50 0.52 18.69
N GLY A 387 14.11 -0.72 18.96
CA GLY A 387 12.84 -1.00 19.60
C GLY A 387 12.95 -2.08 20.65
N LYS A 388 12.15 -1.95 21.71
CA LYS A 388 12.02 -2.91 22.80
C LYS A 388 10.57 -3.32 22.95
N ILE A 389 10.29 -4.60 23.13
CA ILE A 389 8.95 -5.17 23.34
C ILE A 389 8.95 -5.85 24.71
N VAL A 390 8.22 -5.30 25.67
CA VAL A 390 8.19 -5.84 27.05
C VAL A 390 7.15 -6.95 27.17
N GLY A 391 5.99 -6.76 26.57
CA GLY A 391 4.94 -7.78 26.61
C GLY A 391 3.86 -7.52 25.58
N ILE A 392 3.13 -8.60 25.29
CA ILE A 392 1.97 -8.60 24.40
C ILE A 392 0.77 -9.18 25.16
N CYS A 393 -0.32 -8.43 25.18
CA CYS A 393 -1.59 -8.81 25.79
C CYS A 393 -2.61 -9.19 24.72
N ASN A 394 -3.53 -10.12 25.05
CA ASN A 394 -4.69 -10.49 24.23
C ASN A 394 -4.37 -10.92 22.79
N CYS A 395 -3.27 -11.63 22.57
CA CYS A 395 -3.02 -12.26 21.27
C CYS A 395 -4.19 -13.21 20.93
N PRO A 396 -4.76 -13.16 19.72
CA PRO A 396 -5.78 -14.14 19.33
C PRO A 396 -5.17 -15.55 19.29
N PRO A 397 -5.99 -16.58 19.54
CA PRO A 397 -5.57 -17.95 19.32
C PRO A 397 -5.40 -18.24 17.82
N PRO A 398 -4.70 -19.33 17.47
CA PRO A 398 -4.60 -19.83 16.10
C PRO A 398 -5.96 -20.07 15.43
N SER A 399 -5.98 -19.94 14.10
CA SER A 399 -7.16 -19.97 13.23
C SER A 399 -8.03 -21.23 13.39
N ASP A 400 -7.38 -22.36 13.64
CA ASP A 400 -7.96 -23.70 13.75
C ASP A 400 -8.49 -24.02 15.17
N ARG A 401 -8.17 -23.19 16.18
CA ARG A 401 -8.50 -23.43 17.58
C ARG A 401 -9.60 -22.49 18.08
N LYS A 402 -10.79 -23.04 18.28
CA LYS A 402 -11.85 -22.35 19.04
C LYS A 402 -11.38 -22.11 20.48
N ARG A 403 -11.67 -20.91 20.98
CA ARG A 403 -11.40 -20.48 22.36
C ARG A 403 -12.33 -21.20 23.33
N THR A 404 -11.94 -22.38 23.78
CA THR A 404 -12.65 -23.19 24.79
C THR A 404 -11.78 -23.28 26.05
N ALA A 405 -12.37 -23.69 27.18
CA ALA A 405 -11.60 -23.93 28.41
C ALA A 405 -10.53 -25.02 28.24
N ASP A 406 -10.65 -25.85 27.20
CA ASP A 406 -9.79 -26.99 26.88
C ASP A 406 -8.78 -26.71 25.75
N SER A 407 -8.63 -25.43 25.33
CA SER A 407 -7.67 -25.07 24.27
C SER A 407 -6.23 -25.42 24.70
N LYS A 408 -5.56 -26.28 23.93
CA LYS A 408 -4.15 -26.64 24.14
C LYS A 408 -3.25 -25.40 24.00
N ALA A 409 -2.23 -25.31 24.87
CA ALA A 409 -1.17 -24.32 24.73
C ALA A 409 -0.51 -24.41 23.34
N TYR A 410 -0.03 -23.28 22.85
CA TYR A 410 0.73 -23.16 21.59
C TYR A 410 1.97 -22.32 21.82
N ASP A 411 3.02 -22.60 21.05
CA ASP A 411 4.25 -21.82 21.09
C ASP A 411 4.13 -20.63 20.13
N ALA A 412 4.41 -19.43 20.63
CA ALA A 412 4.35 -18.21 19.83
C ALA A 412 5.65 -17.41 19.94
N TYR A 413 6.00 -16.72 18.86
CA TYR A 413 7.16 -15.85 18.80
C TYR A 413 6.82 -14.52 18.14
N VAL A 414 7.72 -13.55 18.29
CA VAL A 414 7.56 -12.21 17.68
C VAL A 414 8.63 -12.03 16.63
N LYS A 415 8.22 -11.62 15.43
CA LYS A 415 9.10 -11.27 14.34
C LYS A 415 9.07 -9.76 14.14
N ALA A 416 10.25 -9.16 14.11
CA ALA A 416 10.41 -7.75 13.77
C ALA A 416 11.11 -7.64 12.42
N GLN A 417 10.50 -6.90 11.49
CA GLN A 417 10.99 -6.74 10.12
C GLN A 417 11.08 -5.27 9.76
N LEU A 418 12.21 -4.89 9.16
CA LEU A 418 12.37 -3.58 8.56
C LEU A 418 12.21 -3.70 7.04
N LEU A 419 11.19 -3.04 6.51
CA LEU A 419 10.83 -3.04 5.09
C LEU A 419 11.40 -1.79 4.44
N LEU A 420 12.37 -2.00 3.55
CA LEU A 420 13.21 -0.98 2.96
C LEU A 420 12.89 -0.85 1.46
N PRO A 421 12.90 0.37 0.89
CA PRO A 421 12.82 0.55 -0.56
C PRO A 421 13.92 -0.22 -1.30
N ALA A 422 13.72 -0.50 -2.59
CA ALA A 422 14.76 -1.20 -3.36
C ALA A 422 16.09 -0.45 -3.28
N ARG A 423 17.15 -1.18 -2.91
CA ARG A 423 18.55 -0.69 -2.81
C ARG A 423 18.84 0.37 -1.75
N SER A 424 17.98 0.54 -0.76
CA SER A 424 18.27 1.41 0.39
C SER A 424 19.08 0.73 1.50
N SER A 425 19.43 -0.55 1.36
CA SER A 425 20.23 -1.28 2.37
C SER A 425 21.68 -0.76 2.42
N LEU A 426 22.23 -0.68 3.64
CA LEU A 426 23.63 -0.26 3.89
C LEU A 426 24.68 -1.26 3.37
N SER A 427 24.26 -2.42 2.87
CA SER A 427 25.14 -3.52 2.50
C SER A 427 25.67 -3.39 1.07
N GLN A 428 26.53 -2.39 0.80
CA GLN A 428 27.42 -2.43 -0.38
C GLN A 428 28.86 -1.92 -0.14
N SER A 429 29.27 -1.55 1.07
CA SER A 429 30.72 -1.38 1.34
C SER A 429 31.06 -1.48 2.82
N SER A 430 31.73 -2.57 3.21
CA SER A 430 32.82 -2.60 4.20
C SER A 430 33.07 -4.04 4.65
N SER A 431 34.25 -4.54 4.30
CA SER A 431 34.79 -5.85 4.67
C SER A 431 35.24 -5.94 6.14
N ASN A 432 34.78 -5.07 7.05
CA ASN A 432 35.29 -5.00 8.43
C ASN A 432 34.23 -4.51 9.45
N LEU A 433 33.09 -5.17 9.55
CA LEU A 433 32.24 -5.10 10.75
C LEU A 433 32.34 -6.44 11.51
N PRO A 434 32.54 -6.43 12.84
CA PRO A 434 32.64 -7.66 13.62
C PRO A 434 31.32 -8.44 13.53
N ALA A 435 31.46 -9.74 13.26
CA ALA A 435 30.42 -10.73 13.01
C ALA A 435 29.00 -10.36 13.50
N VAL A 436 28.19 -9.80 12.60
CA VAL A 436 26.73 -9.96 12.68
C VAL A 436 26.50 -11.46 12.48
N GLN A 437 26.08 -12.15 13.53
CA GLN A 437 25.73 -13.57 13.44
C GLN A 437 24.59 -13.71 12.43
N THR A 438 24.95 -14.05 11.20
CA THR A 438 24.09 -14.70 10.22
C THR A 438 23.61 -16.00 10.83
N PHE A 439 22.37 -16.02 11.31
CA PHE A 439 21.69 -17.26 11.63
C PHE A 439 21.03 -17.80 10.36
N ASN A 440 21.38 -19.04 10.06
CA ASN A 440 21.05 -19.73 8.81
C ASN A 440 19.54 -19.94 8.66
N GLU A 441 19.01 -19.61 7.48
CA GLU A 441 17.82 -20.27 6.93
C GLU A 441 18.30 -21.18 5.79
N VAL A 442 18.12 -22.49 5.96
CA VAL A 442 18.44 -23.50 4.93
C VAL A 442 17.29 -23.51 3.92
N LYS A 443 17.62 -23.10 2.69
CA LYS A 443 17.04 -23.40 1.35
C LYS A 443 15.59 -23.91 1.27
N TYR A 444 14.77 -23.26 0.43
CA TYR A 444 14.44 -23.81 -0.91
C TYR A 444 13.91 -22.76 -1.89
N GLU A 445 14.08 -23.10 -3.17
CA GLU A 445 14.11 -22.28 -4.38
C GLU A 445 12.74 -21.85 -4.91
N SER A 446 12.63 -20.60 -5.37
CA SER A 446 12.18 -20.28 -6.73
C SER A 446 12.71 -18.89 -7.12
N GLU A 447 13.24 -18.81 -8.33
CA GLU A 447 13.93 -17.63 -8.87
C GLU A 447 12.96 -16.47 -9.14
N ALA A 448 12.70 -15.64 -8.13
CA ALA A 448 12.16 -14.29 -8.33
C ALA A 448 12.57 -13.35 -7.18
N GLN A 449 13.62 -12.58 -7.44
CA GLN A 449 13.92 -11.25 -6.86
C GLN A 449 14.04 -11.14 -5.33
N ARG A 450 15.29 -11.17 -4.87
CA ARG A 450 15.72 -10.80 -3.51
C ARG A 450 15.63 -9.28 -3.28
N VAL A 451 14.52 -8.82 -2.69
CA VAL A 451 14.55 -7.72 -1.71
C VAL A 451 14.30 -8.39 -0.37
N GLN A 452 15.37 -8.80 0.32
CA GLN A 452 15.22 -9.44 1.63
C GLN A 452 14.96 -8.35 2.68
N PRO A 453 13.85 -8.43 3.46
CA PRO A 453 13.73 -7.65 4.67
C PRO A 453 14.90 -8.01 5.59
N LEU A 454 15.45 -7.04 6.31
CA LEU A 454 16.35 -7.36 7.42
C LEU A 454 15.49 -8.01 8.51
N THR A 455 15.63 -9.31 8.67
CA THR A 455 14.91 -10.13 9.65
C THR A 455 15.77 -10.32 10.89
N GLY A 456 15.23 -10.00 12.05
CA GLY A 456 15.69 -10.55 13.32
C GLY A 456 14.65 -11.54 13.80
N ASP A 457 14.98 -12.84 13.84
CA ASP A 457 14.12 -13.83 14.48
C ASP A 457 14.40 -13.83 15.98
N LEU A 458 13.37 -13.53 16.77
CA LEU A 458 13.42 -13.59 18.23
C LEU A 458 12.66 -14.84 18.68
N ASN A 459 13.40 -15.89 19.04
CA ASN A 459 12.80 -17.14 19.54
C ASN A 459 12.37 -16.97 21.00
N PHE A 460 11.09 -17.24 21.29
CA PHE A 460 10.59 -17.42 22.65
C PHE A 460 10.11 -18.85 22.84
N ALA A 461 10.67 -19.51 23.86
CA ALA A 461 10.10 -20.72 24.43
C ALA A 461 9.22 -20.32 25.63
N TYR A 462 8.04 -20.90 25.78
CA TYR A 462 7.37 -20.84 27.08
C TYR A 462 8.28 -21.48 28.14
N PRO A 463 8.41 -20.89 29.34
CA PRO A 463 9.28 -21.44 30.36
C PRO A 463 8.66 -22.72 30.93
N THR A 464 9.21 -23.87 30.54
CA THR A 464 9.57 -24.88 31.53
C THR A 464 10.91 -24.46 32.13
N THR A 465 10.81 -23.76 33.27
CA THR A 465 11.85 -23.53 34.29
C THR A 465 13.27 -23.13 33.84
N SER A 466 13.70 -22.01 34.44
CA SER A 466 15.09 -21.53 34.57
C SER A 466 15.64 -20.75 33.38
N THR A 467 15.61 -19.42 33.48
CA THR A 467 16.55 -18.54 32.78
C THR A 467 17.21 -17.61 33.78
N GLY A 468 18.55 -17.53 33.69
CA GLY A 468 19.42 -16.63 34.46
C GLY A 468 19.23 -15.14 34.15
N PRO A 469 20.10 -14.27 34.68
CA PRO A 469 19.68 -13.04 35.33
C PRO A 469 19.31 -11.93 34.35
N ILE A 470 18.11 -11.37 34.56
CA ILE A 470 17.60 -10.11 33.99
C ILE A 470 17.68 -9.06 35.12
N ASP A 471 18.01 -7.82 34.72
CA ASP A 471 18.19 -6.58 35.48
C ASP A 471 17.50 -6.48 36.88
N ASP A 472 18.24 -5.96 37.86
CA ASP A 472 17.96 -6.03 39.30
C ASP A 472 16.67 -5.33 39.74
N ALA A 473 16.16 -4.39 38.95
CA ALA A 473 14.89 -3.72 39.22
C ALA A 473 13.66 -4.63 39.01
N TRP A 474 13.76 -5.62 38.12
CA TRP A 474 12.64 -6.49 37.74
C TRP A 474 12.48 -7.69 38.71
N ASN A 475 13.58 -8.14 39.32
CA ASN A 475 13.59 -9.30 40.22
C ASN A 475 12.99 -9.02 41.62
N ASN A 476 12.83 -7.75 42.01
CA ASN A 476 12.36 -7.38 43.34
C ASN A 476 10.83 -7.34 43.47
N LEU A 477 10.09 -7.76 42.45
CA LEU A 477 8.63 -7.74 42.47
C LEU A 477 8.05 -9.13 42.82
N PRO A 478 7.10 -9.24 43.77
CA PRO A 478 6.66 -10.53 44.33
C PRO A 478 5.50 -11.15 43.53
N TRP A 479 5.74 -12.00 42.52
CA TRP A 479 4.65 -12.56 41.68
C TRP A 479 4.56 -14.09 41.63
N LYS A 480 3.33 -14.63 41.77
CA LYS A 480 2.96 -16.06 41.69
C LYS A 480 1.99 -16.33 40.52
N LYS A 481 2.30 -17.39 39.75
CA LYS A 481 1.48 -18.18 38.78
C LYS A 481 0.89 -17.47 37.54
N LYS A 482 1.07 -18.16 36.39
CA LYS A 482 0.77 -17.78 35.00
C LYS A 482 -0.74 -17.60 34.72
N GLU A 483 -1.13 -16.45 34.16
CA GLU A 483 -2.35 -16.35 33.36
C GLU A 483 -2.06 -16.76 31.90
N PRO A 484 -2.88 -17.60 31.24
CA PRO A 484 -2.63 -18.13 29.90
C PRO A 484 -2.85 -17.12 28.74
N LYS A 485 -2.84 -15.80 29.01
CA LYS A 485 -3.23 -14.75 28.04
C LYS A 485 -2.13 -13.71 27.79
N GLU A 486 -0.93 -13.96 28.31
CA GLU A 486 0.16 -12.99 28.36
C GLU A 486 1.46 -13.63 27.89
N ALA A 487 2.13 -12.95 26.97
CA ALA A 487 3.53 -13.22 26.66
C ALA A 487 4.36 -12.04 27.18
N LEU A 488 5.18 -12.29 28.20
CA LEU A 488 6.27 -11.40 28.60
C LEU A 488 7.50 -11.79 27.77
N ILE A 489 7.99 -10.83 26.99
CA ILE A 489 8.88 -11.12 25.86
C ILE A 489 10.24 -10.47 26.09
N ASN A 490 10.29 -9.23 26.62
CA ASN A 490 11.56 -8.49 26.78
C ASN A 490 12.51 -8.66 25.58
N ALA A 491 11.98 -8.43 24.37
CA ALA A 491 12.72 -8.51 23.12
C ALA A 491 13.25 -7.14 22.72
N GLU A 492 14.38 -7.11 22.02
CA GLU A 492 14.97 -5.89 21.46
C GLU A 492 15.40 -6.09 20.01
N PHE A 493 15.33 -5.03 19.22
CA PHE A 493 15.85 -4.99 17.86
C PHE A 493 16.55 -3.67 17.60
N GLU A 494 17.55 -3.70 16.71
CA GLU A 494 18.31 -2.54 16.29
C GLU A 494 18.62 -2.62 14.80
N TRP A 495 18.44 -1.50 14.09
CA TRP A 495 18.84 -1.35 12.69
C TRP A 495 19.48 0.01 12.44
N GLU A 496 20.29 0.08 11.39
CA GLU A 496 20.82 1.33 10.85
C GLU A 496 20.25 1.53 9.45
N ILE A 497 19.84 2.75 9.13
CA ILE A 497 19.37 3.14 7.80
C ILE A 497 19.95 4.47 7.38
N TRP A 498 20.00 4.74 6.07
CA TRP A 498 20.20 6.12 5.61
C TRP A 498 18.97 6.95 5.92
N GLN A 499 19.17 8.13 6.51
CA GLN A 499 18.11 9.00 6.98
C GLN A 499 17.17 9.42 5.83
N LYS A 500 17.68 9.60 4.61
CA LYS A 500 16.86 9.94 3.42
C LYS A 500 15.74 8.93 3.14
N TRP A 501 15.91 7.67 3.51
CA TRP A 501 14.92 6.61 3.27
C TRP A 501 13.90 6.44 4.40
N GLU A 502 14.03 7.20 5.47
CA GLU A 502 13.17 7.08 6.66
C GLU A 502 11.67 7.15 6.32
N GLU A 503 11.28 8.12 5.49
CA GLU A 503 9.89 8.35 5.08
C GLU A 503 9.32 7.27 4.15
N LEU A 504 10.15 6.34 3.70
CA LEU A 504 9.75 5.20 2.86
C LEU A 504 10.13 3.85 3.50
N THR A 505 10.54 3.86 4.76
CA THR A 505 10.87 2.66 5.53
C THR A 505 9.73 2.31 6.48
N PHE A 506 9.39 1.02 6.57
CA PHE A 506 8.28 0.55 7.39
C PHE A 506 8.76 -0.49 8.40
N LEU A 507 8.29 -0.36 9.64
CA LEU A 507 8.41 -1.40 10.66
C LEU A 507 7.21 -2.31 10.55
N ARG A 508 7.46 -3.62 10.50
CA ARG A 508 6.44 -4.65 10.63
C ARG A 508 6.75 -5.56 11.81
N ILE A 509 5.82 -5.65 12.75
CA ILE A 509 5.86 -6.59 13.88
C ILE A 509 4.79 -7.64 13.65
N THR A 510 5.13 -8.91 13.75
CA THR A 510 4.15 -10.00 13.74
C THR A 510 4.31 -10.90 14.96
N VAL A 511 3.19 -11.37 15.50
CA VAL A 511 3.14 -12.49 16.43
C VAL A 511 2.76 -13.71 15.62
N CYS A 512 3.55 -14.78 15.72
CA CYS A 512 3.35 -16.00 14.95
C CYS A 512 3.23 -17.20 15.90
N GLU A 513 2.36 -18.16 15.59
CA GLU A 513 2.45 -19.51 16.14
C GLU A 513 3.57 -20.26 15.42
N LYS A 514 4.38 -21.00 16.17
CA LYS A 514 5.39 -21.88 15.61
C LYS A 514 4.75 -23.20 15.20
N GLU A 515 4.73 -23.49 13.92
CA GLU A 515 4.23 -24.75 13.36
C GLU A 515 5.35 -25.59 12.73
N PHE A 516 5.06 -26.86 12.44
CA PHE A 516 6.04 -27.75 11.80
C PHE A 516 6.25 -27.44 10.31
N GLU A 517 5.22 -26.95 9.62
CA GLU A 517 5.28 -26.63 8.18
C GLU A 517 5.39 -25.14 7.93
N LYS A 518 4.37 -24.37 8.34
CA LYS A 518 4.28 -22.94 8.06
C LYS A 518 3.68 -22.22 9.26
N ASP A 519 4.44 -21.29 9.81
CA ASP A 519 4.00 -20.49 10.94
C ASP A 519 2.75 -19.66 10.62
N ASP A 520 1.75 -19.77 11.51
CA ASP A 520 0.51 -19.01 11.42
C ASP A 520 0.69 -17.63 12.03
N THR A 521 0.37 -16.58 11.27
CA THR A 521 0.42 -15.21 11.80
C THR A 521 -0.83 -14.95 12.64
N LEU A 522 -0.65 -14.52 13.89
CA LEU A 522 -1.73 -14.28 14.84
C LEU A 522 -2.10 -12.80 14.93
N ALA A 523 -1.09 -11.93 14.96
CA ALA A 523 -1.28 -10.48 15.11
C ALA A 523 -0.20 -9.71 14.37
N ILE A 524 -0.54 -8.52 13.87
CA ILE A 524 0.28 -7.72 12.95
C ILE A 524 0.22 -6.25 13.33
N PHE A 525 1.36 -5.59 13.33
CA PHE A 525 1.49 -4.15 13.28
C PHE A 525 2.39 -3.76 12.12
N CYS A 526 1.99 -2.76 11.35
CA CYS A 526 2.77 -2.19 10.25
C CYS A 526 2.66 -0.66 10.31
N ALA A 527 3.79 0.04 10.32
CA ALA A 527 3.82 1.50 10.38
C ALA A 527 5.05 2.07 9.70
N ARG A 528 4.92 3.26 9.11
CA ARG A 528 6.06 4.01 8.60
C ARG A 528 6.95 4.49 9.75
N ILE A 529 8.26 4.33 9.61
CA ILE A 529 9.25 4.71 10.64
C ILE A 529 9.14 6.19 11.01
N ALA A 530 9.01 7.07 10.02
CA ALA A 530 8.84 8.51 10.25
C ALA A 530 7.62 8.84 11.14
N ASP A 531 6.56 8.04 11.07
CA ASP A 531 5.31 8.28 11.81
C ASP A 531 5.46 7.83 13.26
N ILE A 532 6.17 6.71 13.50
CA ILE A 532 6.57 6.28 14.85
C ILE A 532 7.48 7.34 15.47
N ARG A 533 8.49 7.82 14.72
CA ARG A 533 9.43 8.84 15.22
C ARG A 533 8.72 10.12 15.60
N ARG A 534 7.83 10.66 14.75
CA ARG A 534 7.04 11.88 15.07
C ARG A 534 6.17 11.68 16.30
N ALA A 535 5.51 10.53 16.43
CA ALA A 535 4.73 10.22 17.62
C ALA A 535 5.59 10.25 18.89
N VAL A 536 6.81 9.70 18.84
CA VAL A 536 7.75 9.68 19.97
C VAL A 536 8.33 11.06 20.28
N GLN A 537 8.73 11.83 19.27
CA GLN A 537 9.42 13.10 19.45
C GLN A 537 8.52 14.25 19.90
N GLU A 538 7.26 14.31 19.46
CA GLU A 538 6.36 15.39 19.89
C GLU A 538 5.91 15.28 21.35
N ALA A 539 6.13 14.12 22.00
CA ALA A 539 5.95 13.99 23.44
C ALA A 539 7.04 14.73 24.27
N ALA A 540 7.97 15.44 23.62
CA ALA A 540 9.14 16.06 24.23
C ALA A 540 8.93 17.46 24.83
N GLU A 541 7.87 17.66 25.62
CA GLU A 541 7.92 18.69 26.69
C GLU A 541 8.54 18.14 27.99
N ILE A 542 8.76 16.82 28.09
CA ILE A 542 9.45 16.09 29.16
C ILE A 542 10.14 14.89 28.48
N PRO A 543 11.31 14.35 28.90
CA PRO A 543 12.07 13.38 28.08
C PRO A 543 11.16 12.24 27.62
N ALA A 544 10.89 12.19 26.31
CA ALA A 544 9.93 11.25 25.76
C ALA A 544 10.49 9.84 25.96
N SER A 545 9.87 9.10 26.88
CA SER A 545 10.33 7.77 27.30
C SER A 545 10.32 6.73 26.16
N GLY A 546 9.84 7.09 24.97
CA GLY A 546 9.77 6.21 23.78
C GLY A 546 8.65 5.18 23.85
N TRP A 547 7.99 5.03 25.01
CA TRP A 547 7.01 3.98 25.27
C TRP A 547 5.66 4.27 24.64
N ARG A 548 5.09 3.29 23.94
CA ARG A 548 3.77 3.31 23.30
C ARG A 548 3.06 1.98 23.50
N ALA A 549 1.74 2.06 23.66
CA ALA A 549 0.86 0.93 23.48
C ALA A 549 0.54 0.77 21.99
N VAL A 550 1.09 -0.27 21.38
CA VAL A 550 0.92 -0.56 19.95
C VAL A 550 -0.22 -1.56 19.78
N ARG A 551 -1.28 -1.16 19.09
CA ARG A 551 -2.43 -2.02 18.77
C ARG A 551 -2.05 -2.93 17.60
N LEU A 552 -2.10 -4.24 17.85
CA LEU A 552 -1.90 -5.25 16.80
C LEU A 552 -3.26 -5.63 16.22
N LEU A 553 -3.30 -5.89 14.92
CA LEU A 553 -4.48 -6.33 14.18
C LEU A 553 -4.36 -7.82 13.86
N ASP A 554 -5.48 -8.50 13.66
CA ASP A 554 -5.46 -9.86 13.13
C ASP A 554 -4.99 -9.91 11.65
N PRO A 555 -4.78 -11.11 11.08
CA PRO A 555 -4.37 -11.26 9.68
C PRO A 555 -5.38 -10.76 8.64
N THR A 556 -6.59 -10.34 9.05
CA THR A 556 -7.61 -9.74 8.19
C THR A 556 -7.68 -8.21 8.34
N GLY A 557 -6.83 -7.63 9.19
CA GLY A 557 -6.74 -6.20 9.42
C GLY A 557 -7.78 -5.69 10.42
N LYS A 558 -8.35 -6.57 11.24
CA LYS A 558 -9.34 -6.22 12.26
C LYS A 558 -8.71 -6.11 13.64
N ASP A 559 -9.34 -5.29 14.47
CA ASP A 559 -8.96 -5.18 15.89
C ASP A 559 -9.28 -6.51 16.59
N CYS A 560 -8.24 -7.15 17.12
CA CYS A 560 -8.35 -8.36 17.94
C CYS A 560 -8.15 -8.09 19.43
N GLY A 561 -8.05 -6.81 19.82
CA GLY A 561 -7.78 -6.39 21.20
C GLY A 561 -6.32 -6.58 21.66
N SER A 562 -5.46 -7.05 20.76
CA SER A 562 -4.04 -7.27 21.02
C SER A 562 -3.29 -5.94 21.21
N VAL A 563 -2.43 -5.91 22.22
CA VAL A 563 -1.60 -4.74 22.54
C VAL A 563 -0.18 -5.18 22.83
N ALA A 564 0.79 -4.58 22.15
CA ALA A 564 2.20 -4.69 22.47
C ALA A 564 2.67 -3.43 23.20
N LEU A 565 3.31 -3.60 24.36
CA LEU A 565 4.00 -2.49 25.03
C LEU A 565 5.40 -2.35 24.44
N MET A 566 5.64 -1.28 23.70
CA MET A 566 6.88 -1.08 22.96
C MET A 566 7.57 0.24 23.31
N GLN A 567 8.89 0.23 23.39
CA GLN A 567 9.71 1.44 23.43
C GLN A 567 10.41 1.63 22.10
N PHE A 568 10.45 2.85 21.58
CA PHE A 568 11.21 3.19 20.37
C PHE A 568 12.25 4.26 20.66
N SER A 569 13.42 4.13 20.05
CA SER A 569 14.49 5.13 20.11
C SER A 569 15.10 5.35 18.73
N PHE A 570 15.39 6.61 18.42
CA PHE A 570 15.92 7.07 17.14
C PHE A 570 17.14 7.94 17.40
N VAL A 571 18.31 7.52 16.93
CA VAL A 571 19.58 8.23 17.13
C VAL A 571 20.20 8.55 15.78
N LYS A 572 20.45 9.83 15.50
CA LYS A 572 21.24 10.24 14.34
C LYS A 572 22.70 9.86 14.60
N LEU A 573 23.34 9.23 13.62
CA LEU A 573 24.74 8.76 13.69
C LEU A 573 25.68 9.72 13.00
#